data_AF-A0A9P8FGC0-F1
#
_entry.id   AF-A0A9P8FGC0-F1
#
_cell.length_a   1.000
_cell.length_b   1.000
_cell.length_c   1.000
_cell.angle_alpha   90.00
_cell.angle_beta   90.00
_cell.angle_gamma   90.00
#
_symmetry.space_group_name_H-M   'P 1'
#
loop_
_entity.id
_entity.type
_entity.pdbx_description
1 polymer ?
#
loop_
_entity_poly.entity_id
_entity_poly.type
_entity_poly.pdbx_seq_one_letter_code
_entity_poly.pdbx_strand_id
1 'polypeptide(L)'
;MASHTADESLKHGAQQIEEVFGAHAIVDAKHASDAEHNTPLMQVIKKNWKAIAWSMVMSMTVVMEGYDTILMSSFFAYPSFAQKFGAYNAATNDYQLSGAWQTALNNASNVGIVPGIFLNGWLAAKYGYRKVIIVALFFLNAFIFITFFAPNKPVLVVGQILCGFSWGVFATIGPAYASEIVPLQLRGYLTSYVNLCWAIGQFIAAGVLKGLVARTDQWSYRIPFAVQWAWPVPLMVACFFAPESPWYMVRNNRLDEAQHILKRISTNTNEDEIKGTLAMMVHTVEIETQLDNEASQTSYFQCFKGTDRRRTEICCMTFMGQLFSGSCFAYTPTYFFQQAGIKDTVSYSIGLGGTAVAFCGTIASWFILAHVGRRKIYTTGMGVLCTLLLVIGIVSTASKSDDVKWVAGALTVVWLFTYSLSVGPVAYTIVSETSAIRVRAKTVCLARNSYALMNIVCSTLESYFMNPTEWNLKGKTAFFWFATSFCTFVWAYFRLPEAKDRTYEEMDLLFTKGVSARQFAKYKIDAYASAALDSKTEILYEEKVVGATK
;
A
#
# COMPACT_ATOMS: atom_id res chain seq x y z
N MET A 1 18.01 -32.76 -0.92
CA MET A 1 16.78 -33.21 -0.23
C MET A 1 15.59 -32.27 -0.44
N ALA A 2 15.73 -30.95 -0.27
CA ALA A 2 14.63 -29.99 -0.52
C ALA A 2 14.24 -29.81 -2.00
N SER A 3 15.13 -30.08 -2.96
CA SER A 3 14.81 -30.03 -4.40
C SER A 3 14.05 -31.27 -4.88
N HIS A 4 14.33 -32.43 -4.29
CA HIS A 4 13.73 -33.71 -4.67
C HIS A 4 12.26 -33.83 -4.22
N THR A 5 11.93 -33.22 -3.07
CA THR A 5 10.57 -33.16 -2.52
C THR A 5 9.67 -32.15 -3.26
N ALA A 6 10.27 -31.09 -3.84
CA ALA A 6 9.55 -30.17 -4.72
C ALA A 6 9.20 -30.80 -6.08
N ASP A 7 10.09 -31.63 -6.65
CA ASP A 7 9.82 -32.36 -7.90
C ASP A 7 8.77 -33.46 -7.74
N GLU A 8 8.74 -34.17 -6.60
CA GLU A 8 7.72 -35.21 -6.35
C GLU A 8 6.33 -34.62 -6.08
N SER A 9 6.23 -33.45 -5.45
CA SER A 9 4.95 -32.77 -5.21
C SER A 9 4.35 -32.19 -6.50
N LEU A 10 5.18 -31.66 -7.40
CA LEU A 10 4.77 -31.24 -8.74
C LEU A 10 4.17 -32.40 -9.54
N LYS A 11 4.76 -33.60 -9.44
CA LYS A 11 4.28 -34.81 -10.14
C LYS A 11 2.95 -35.32 -9.61
N HIS A 12 2.74 -35.29 -8.30
CA HIS A 12 1.50 -35.79 -7.70
C HIS A 12 0.31 -34.84 -7.92
N GLY A 13 0.55 -33.52 -7.91
CA GLY A 13 -0.46 -32.52 -8.28
C GLY A 13 -0.83 -32.57 -9.77
N ALA A 14 0.15 -32.84 -10.65
CA ALA A 14 -0.10 -33.02 -12.07
C ALA A 14 -1.03 -34.21 -12.37
N GLN A 15 -0.85 -35.34 -11.67
CA GLN A 15 -1.67 -36.54 -11.85
C GLN A 15 -3.14 -36.36 -11.42
N GLN A 16 -3.40 -35.61 -10.35
CA GLN A 16 -4.78 -35.34 -9.90
C GLN A 16 -5.53 -34.35 -10.80
N ILE A 17 -4.81 -33.43 -11.46
CA ILE A 17 -5.40 -32.53 -12.45
C ILE A 17 -5.85 -33.30 -13.69
N GLU A 18 -5.06 -34.28 -14.14
CA GLU A 18 -5.46 -35.16 -15.24
C GLU A 18 -6.70 -35.98 -14.87
N GLU A 19 -6.83 -36.41 -13.61
CA GLU A 19 -8.03 -37.11 -13.11
C GLU A 19 -9.29 -36.22 -13.04
N VAL A 20 -9.16 -34.92 -12.71
CA VAL A 20 -10.31 -34.02 -12.48
C VAL A 20 -10.69 -33.21 -13.73
N PHE A 21 -9.72 -32.80 -14.55
CA PHE A 21 -9.92 -31.88 -15.68
C PHE A 21 -9.42 -32.41 -17.02
N GLY A 22 -8.82 -33.61 -17.05
CA GLY A 22 -8.33 -34.28 -18.26
C GLY A 22 -6.87 -33.93 -18.62
N ALA A 23 -6.28 -34.75 -19.50
CA ALA A 23 -4.85 -34.77 -19.88
C ALA A 23 -4.28 -33.48 -20.51
N HIS A 24 -5.08 -32.42 -20.68
CA HIS A 24 -4.66 -31.15 -21.29
C HIS A 24 -4.70 -29.94 -20.34
N ALA A 25 -5.18 -30.09 -19.11
CA ALA A 25 -5.39 -28.97 -18.20
C ALA A 25 -4.09 -28.19 -17.82
N ILE A 26 -2.93 -28.84 -17.82
CA ILE A 26 -1.62 -28.19 -17.59
C ILE A 26 -1.18 -27.36 -18.81
N VAL A 27 -1.52 -27.84 -20.02
CA VAL A 27 -1.25 -27.14 -21.27
C VAL A 27 -2.21 -25.95 -21.42
N ASP A 28 -3.47 -26.11 -21.03
CA ASP A 28 -4.47 -25.04 -21.01
C ASP A 28 -4.16 -23.97 -19.95
N ALA A 29 -3.67 -24.36 -18.78
CA ALA A 29 -3.12 -23.49 -17.75
C ALA A 29 -1.99 -22.60 -18.28
N LYS A 30 -1.05 -23.21 -19.01
CA LYS A 30 0.07 -22.52 -19.65
C LYS A 30 -0.39 -21.59 -20.77
N HIS A 31 -1.28 -22.05 -21.64
CA HIS A 31 -1.87 -21.23 -22.69
C HIS A 31 -2.67 -20.05 -22.12
N ALA A 32 -3.36 -20.21 -20.99
CA ALA A 32 -4.07 -19.12 -20.32
C ALA A 32 -3.10 -18.07 -19.76
N SER A 33 -1.99 -18.49 -19.13
CA SER A 33 -0.95 -17.59 -18.61
C SER A 33 -0.25 -16.81 -19.72
N ASP A 34 0.12 -17.49 -20.82
CA ASP A 34 0.77 -16.89 -21.99
C ASP A 34 -0.18 -16.00 -22.81
N ALA A 35 -1.47 -16.38 -22.90
CA ALA A 35 -2.51 -15.58 -23.56
C ALA A 35 -2.84 -14.32 -22.75
N GLU A 36 -2.82 -14.39 -21.41
CA GLU A 36 -2.92 -13.21 -20.56
C GLU A 36 -1.80 -12.24 -20.99
N HIS A 37 -0.54 -12.69 -21.03
CA HIS A 37 0.65 -11.86 -21.28
C HIS A 37 0.68 -11.12 -22.62
N ASN A 38 0.17 -11.72 -23.69
CA ASN A 38 0.21 -11.16 -25.04
C ASN A 38 -0.99 -10.25 -25.36
N THR A 39 -1.97 -10.14 -24.45
CA THR A 39 -3.16 -9.33 -24.69
C THR A 39 -2.86 -7.84 -24.43
N PRO A 40 -3.16 -6.93 -25.38
CA PRO A 40 -2.92 -5.50 -25.18
C PRO A 40 -3.73 -4.95 -24.01
N LEU A 41 -3.11 -4.10 -23.20
CA LEU A 41 -3.65 -3.59 -21.93
C LEU A 41 -5.07 -3.00 -22.03
N MET A 42 -5.40 -2.35 -23.15
CA MET A 42 -6.74 -1.80 -23.39
C MET A 42 -7.82 -2.89 -23.55
N GLN A 43 -7.49 -4.04 -24.15
CA GLN A 43 -8.42 -5.17 -24.24
C GLN A 43 -8.61 -5.83 -22.86
N VAL A 44 -7.56 -5.92 -22.06
CA VAL A 44 -7.62 -6.45 -20.69
C VAL A 44 -8.48 -5.57 -19.78
N ILE A 45 -8.36 -4.24 -19.91
CA ILE A 45 -9.23 -3.29 -19.22
C ILE A 45 -10.69 -3.49 -19.64
N LYS A 46 -10.98 -3.58 -20.93
CA LYS A 46 -12.35 -3.79 -21.43
C LYS A 46 -12.96 -5.11 -20.96
N LYS A 47 -12.18 -6.19 -20.94
CA LYS A 47 -12.62 -7.52 -20.49
C LYS A 47 -12.91 -7.55 -18.98
N ASN A 48 -12.14 -6.80 -18.19
CA ASN A 48 -12.16 -6.85 -16.71
C ASN A 48 -12.65 -5.55 -16.05
N TRP A 49 -13.41 -4.70 -16.74
CA TRP A 49 -13.78 -3.38 -16.21
C TRP A 49 -14.60 -3.47 -14.91
N LYS A 50 -15.44 -4.51 -14.74
CA LYS A 50 -16.20 -4.74 -13.50
C LYS A 50 -15.27 -5.06 -12.33
N ALA A 51 -14.29 -5.94 -12.54
CA ALA A 51 -13.24 -6.26 -11.57
C ALA A 51 -12.48 -4.99 -11.14
N ILE A 52 -12.11 -4.15 -12.11
CA ILE A 52 -11.45 -2.86 -11.86
C ILE A 52 -12.35 -1.94 -11.03
N ALA A 53 -13.62 -1.78 -11.40
CA ALA A 53 -14.55 -0.91 -10.69
C ALA A 53 -14.74 -1.35 -9.24
N TRP A 54 -14.95 -2.64 -8.99
CA TRP A 54 -15.08 -3.16 -7.62
C TRP A 54 -13.81 -3.01 -6.80
N SER A 55 -12.64 -3.22 -7.41
CA SER A 55 -11.36 -2.99 -6.74
C SER A 55 -11.17 -1.51 -6.40
N MET A 56 -11.54 -0.59 -7.30
CA MET A 56 -11.47 0.84 -7.01
C MET A 56 -12.40 1.23 -5.87
N VAL A 57 -13.65 0.76 -5.86
CA VAL A 57 -14.61 1.02 -4.77
C VAL A 57 -14.07 0.53 -3.42
N MET A 58 -13.49 -0.67 -3.36
CA MET A 58 -12.92 -1.19 -2.12
C MET A 58 -11.68 -0.39 -1.68
N SER A 59 -10.85 0.06 -2.63
CA SER A 59 -9.70 0.92 -2.32
C SER A 59 -10.11 2.33 -1.85
N MET A 60 -11.29 2.83 -2.22
CA MET A 60 -11.79 4.14 -1.77
C MET A 60 -11.99 4.21 -0.25
N THR A 61 -12.07 3.09 0.48
CA THR A 61 -12.11 3.12 1.95
C THR A 61 -10.86 3.77 2.55
N VAL A 62 -9.75 3.77 1.81
CA VAL A 62 -8.47 4.36 2.21
C VAL A 62 -8.48 5.90 2.10
N VAL A 63 -9.42 6.49 1.35
CA VAL A 63 -9.60 7.95 1.30
C VAL A 63 -9.82 8.53 2.70
N MET A 64 -10.54 7.82 3.55
CA MET A 64 -10.82 8.25 4.93
C MET A 64 -9.56 8.29 5.80
N GLU A 65 -8.65 7.32 5.63
CA GLU A 65 -7.37 7.28 6.33
C GLU A 65 -6.49 8.48 5.91
N GLY A 66 -6.43 8.76 4.60
CA GLY A 66 -5.73 9.95 4.09
C GLY A 66 -6.33 11.27 4.56
N TYR A 67 -7.66 11.34 4.68
CA TYR A 67 -8.36 12.51 5.19
C TYR A 67 -8.00 12.80 6.66
N ASP A 68 -8.09 11.80 7.53
CA ASP A 68 -7.82 11.99 8.97
C ASP A 68 -6.36 12.34 9.27
N THR A 69 -5.42 11.73 8.54
CA THR A 69 -3.98 11.93 8.76
C THR A 69 -3.57 13.40 8.61
N ILE A 70 -4.10 14.12 7.62
CA ILE A 70 -3.86 15.57 7.46
C ILE A 70 -4.76 16.38 8.37
N LEU A 71 -5.98 15.92 8.63
CA LEU A 71 -6.93 16.63 9.47
C LEU A 71 -6.33 16.90 10.86
N MET A 72 -5.78 15.87 11.50
CA MET A 72 -5.26 15.98 12.85
C MET A 72 -4.03 16.89 12.94
N SER A 73 -3.06 16.74 12.02
CA SER A 73 -1.86 17.60 12.00
C SER A 73 -2.21 19.07 11.75
N SER A 74 -3.23 19.33 10.93
CA SER A 74 -3.70 20.67 10.60
C SER A 74 -4.53 21.32 11.72
N PHE A 75 -5.14 20.53 12.60
CA PHE A 75 -5.95 21.06 13.71
C PHE A 75 -5.12 21.71 14.81
N PHE A 76 -3.86 21.33 14.98
CA PHE A 76 -2.96 22.00 15.94
C PHE A 76 -2.75 23.48 15.60
N ALA A 77 -2.86 23.81 14.32
CA ALA A 77 -2.74 25.16 13.80
C ALA A 77 -4.08 25.93 13.74
N TYR A 78 -5.20 25.30 14.14
CA TYR A 78 -6.53 25.90 14.07
C TYR A 78 -6.85 26.68 15.37
N PRO A 79 -7.14 28.00 15.30
CA PRO A 79 -7.33 28.82 16.49
C PRO A 79 -8.45 28.33 17.41
N SER A 80 -9.63 28.00 16.85
CA SER A 80 -10.78 27.51 17.64
C SER A 80 -10.52 26.15 18.29
N PHE A 81 -9.71 25.29 17.66
CA PHE A 81 -9.35 23.99 18.23
C PHE A 81 -8.37 24.16 19.39
N ALA A 82 -7.37 25.02 19.18
CA ALA A 82 -6.39 25.35 20.20
C ALA A 82 -7.02 26.06 21.41
N GLN A 83 -8.02 26.92 21.21
CA GLN A 83 -8.77 27.54 22.32
C GLN A 83 -9.55 26.54 23.17
N LYS A 84 -10.13 25.50 22.56
CA LYS A 84 -10.92 24.49 23.29
C LYS A 84 -10.05 23.46 24.02
N PHE A 85 -9.00 22.98 23.37
CA PHE A 85 -8.21 21.85 23.87
C PHE A 85 -6.80 22.23 24.34
N GLY A 86 -6.28 23.37 23.88
CA GLY A 86 -4.97 23.90 24.26
C GLY A 86 -4.98 24.57 25.64
N ALA A 87 -3.77 24.93 26.09
CA ALA A 87 -3.55 25.77 27.25
C ALA A 87 -2.93 27.10 26.79
N TYR A 88 -3.19 28.18 27.52
CA TYR A 88 -2.62 29.48 27.23
C TYR A 88 -1.10 29.45 27.46
N ASN A 89 -0.32 29.77 26.43
CA ASN A 89 1.13 29.88 26.51
C ASN A 89 1.53 31.35 26.60
N ALA A 90 2.00 31.78 27.77
CA ALA A 90 2.42 33.14 28.04
C ALA A 90 3.64 33.60 27.21
N ALA A 91 4.45 32.66 26.71
CA ALA A 91 5.65 32.99 25.91
C ALA A 91 5.32 33.33 24.46
N THR A 92 4.24 32.77 23.89
CA THR A 92 3.83 33.00 22.49
C THR A 92 2.55 33.82 22.38
N ASN A 93 1.93 34.20 23.50
CA ASN A 93 0.67 34.93 23.58
C ASN A 93 -0.46 34.24 22.78
N ASP A 94 -0.47 32.90 22.79
CA ASP A 94 -1.39 32.08 22.00
C ASP A 94 -1.77 30.79 22.75
N TYR A 95 -2.92 30.21 22.40
CA TYR A 95 -3.34 28.91 22.91
C TYR A 95 -2.66 27.81 22.12
N GLN A 96 -1.96 26.91 22.79
CA GLN A 96 -1.30 25.77 22.14
C GLN A 96 -1.54 24.50 22.94
N LEU A 97 -1.67 23.37 22.26
CA LEU A 97 -1.64 22.08 22.93
C LEU A 97 -0.20 21.81 23.39
N SER A 98 -0.03 21.19 24.56
CA SER A 98 1.31 20.75 24.99
C SER A 98 1.87 19.73 24.00
N GLY A 99 3.19 19.68 23.87
CA GLY A 99 3.86 18.74 22.95
C GLY A 99 3.43 17.28 23.16
N ALA A 100 3.25 16.87 24.42
CA ALA A 100 2.74 15.55 24.76
C ALA A 100 1.33 15.27 24.18
N TRP A 101 0.41 16.24 24.22
CA TRP A 101 -0.93 16.08 23.65
C TRP A 101 -0.95 16.16 22.12
N GLN A 102 -0.08 16.98 21.51
CA GLN A 102 0.08 17.01 20.05
C GLN A 102 0.59 15.64 19.54
N THR A 103 1.64 15.11 20.16
CA THR A 103 2.18 13.78 19.85
C THR A 103 1.14 12.68 20.10
N ALA A 104 0.40 12.74 21.22
CA ALA A 104 -0.62 11.75 21.52
C ALA A 104 -1.74 11.74 20.48
N LEU A 105 -2.25 12.91 20.07
CA LEU A 105 -3.31 13.01 19.07
C LEU A 105 -2.83 12.64 17.66
N ASN A 106 -1.62 13.05 17.27
CA ASN A 106 -1.07 12.74 15.96
C ASN A 106 -0.77 11.25 15.78
N ASN A 107 -0.32 10.59 16.87
CA ASN A 107 0.00 9.17 16.84
C ASN A 107 -1.17 8.26 17.26
N ALA A 108 -2.26 8.80 17.80
CA ALA A 108 -3.42 8.02 18.27
C ALA A 108 -3.94 7.07 17.19
N SER A 109 -4.15 7.59 15.98
CA SER A 109 -4.60 6.81 14.83
C SER A 109 -3.60 5.71 14.45
N ASN A 110 -2.31 6.04 14.38
CA ASN A 110 -1.24 5.07 14.08
C ASN A 110 -1.14 3.95 15.12
N VAL A 111 -1.31 4.27 16.41
CA VAL A 111 -1.35 3.27 17.49
C VAL A 111 -2.55 2.33 17.32
N GLY A 112 -3.69 2.83 16.86
CA GLY A 112 -4.87 2.00 16.53
C GLY A 112 -4.69 1.16 15.26
N ILE A 113 -3.98 1.68 14.25
CA ILE A 113 -3.73 1.00 12.98
C ILE A 113 -2.95 -0.31 13.18
N VAL A 114 -1.93 -0.33 14.04
CA VAL A 114 -1.08 -1.51 14.28
C VAL A 114 -1.88 -2.76 14.69
N PRO A 115 -2.69 -2.74 15.77
CA PRO A 115 -3.53 -3.88 16.13
C PRO A 115 -4.63 -4.15 15.08
N GLY A 116 -5.16 -3.11 14.42
CA GLY A 116 -6.14 -3.26 13.35
C GLY A 116 -5.62 -4.08 12.17
N ILE A 117 -4.36 -3.87 11.77
CA ILE A 117 -3.71 -4.63 10.68
C ILE A 117 -3.51 -6.10 11.07
N PHE A 118 -3.01 -6.38 12.28
CA PHE A 118 -2.83 -7.75 12.74
C PHE A 118 -4.16 -8.50 12.82
N LEU A 119 -5.19 -7.84 13.35
CA LEU A 119 -6.51 -8.44 13.43
C LEU A 119 -7.09 -8.68 12.03
N ASN A 120 -6.91 -7.76 11.09
CA ASN A 120 -7.37 -7.96 9.72
C ASN A 120 -6.73 -9.19 9.06
N GLY A 121 -5.44 -9.43 9.29
CA GLY A 121 -4.76 -10.61 8.77
C GLY A 121 -5.42 -11.93 9.18
N TRP A 122 -6.02 -11.99 10.37
CA TRP A 122 -6.80 -13.13 10.84
C TRP A 122 -8.26 -13.09 10.38
N LEU A 123 -8.92 -11.93 10.48
CA LEU A 123 -10.33 -11.75 10.14
C LEU A 123 -10.59 -11.97 8.65
N ALA A 124 -9.77 -11.39 7.77
CA ALA A 124 -9.93 -11.54 6.32
C ALA A 124 -9.74 -12.98 5.87
N ALA A 125 -8.78 -13.71 6.47
CA ALA A 125 -8.57 -15.11 6.19
C ALA A 125 -9.74 -16.00 6.66
N LYS A 126 -10.41 -15.64 7.77
CA LYS A 126 -11.52 -16.44 8.33
C LYS A 126 -12.87 -16.10 7.71
N TYR A 127 -13.20 -14.82 7.56
CA TYR A 127 -14.55 -14.35 7.22
C TYR A 127 -14.69 -13.76 5.81
N GLY A 128 -13.58 -13.59 5.07
CA GLY A 128 -13.56 -12.97 3.75
C GLY A 128 -13.44 -11.45 3.82
N TYR A 129 -13.14 -10.80 2.70
CA TYR A 129 -12.88 -9.36 2.65
C TYR A 129 -14.17 -8.54 2.76
N ARG A 130 -15.27 -8.99 2.14
CA ARG A 130 -16.53 -8.25 2.08
C ARG A 130 -17.18 -8.12 3.45
N LYS A 131 -17.25 -9.20 4.23
CA LYS A 131 -17.87 -9.15 5.56
C LYS A 131 -17.06 -8.29 6.52
N VAL A 132 -15.73 -8.43 6.48
CA VAL A 132 -14.83 -7.69 7.36
C VAL A 132 -14.88 -6.19 7.06
N ILE A 133 -14.91 -5.78 5.78
CA ILE A 133 -14.96 -4.36 5.43
C ILE A 133 -16.27 -3.70 5.87
N ILE A 134 -17.42 -4.38 5.70
CA ILE A 134 -18.74 -3.85 6.10
C ILE A 134 -18.80 -3.65 7.62
N VAL A 135 -18.34 -4.63 8.39
CA VAL A 135 -18.28 -4.53 9.85
C VAL A 135 -17.34 -3.42 10.29
N ALA A 136 -16.17 -3.29 9.67
CA ALA A 136 -15.22 -2.22 9.97
C ALA A 136 -15.78 -0.83 9.63
N LEU A 137 -16.56 -0.69 8.54
CA LEU A 137 -17.24 0.56 8.16
C LEU A 137 -18.37 0.92 9.15
N PHE A 138 -19.10 -0.07 9.65
CA PHE A 138 -20.09 0.15 10.70
C PHE A 138 -19.43 0.67 11.99
N PHE A 139 -18.36 0.03 12.45
CA PHE A 139 -17.62 0.48 13.62
C PHE A 139 -16.96 1.85 13.41
N LEU A 140 -16.45 2.14 12.20
CA LEU A 140 -15.88 3.45 11.90
C LEU A 140 -16.93 4.57 12.09
N ASN A 141 -18.18 4.37 11.66
CA ASN A 141 -19.24 5.36 11.90
C ASN A 141 -19.45 5.63 13.41
N ALA A 142 -19.42 4.58 14.23
CA ALA A 142 -19.54 4.69 15.68
C ALA A 142 -18.33 5.38 16.31
N PHE A 143 -17.12 5.15 15.79
CA PHE A 143 -15.90 5.78 16.31
C PHE A 143 -15.79 7.26 15.92
N ILE A 144 -16.21 7.64 14.71
CA ILE A 144 -16.32 9.05 14.30
C ILE A 144 -17.31 9.81 15.20
N PHE A 145 -18.37 9.15 15.69
CA PHE A 145 -19.29 9.75 16.66
C PHE A 145 -18.57 10.16 17.96
N ILE A 146 -17.64 9.33 18.45
CA ILE A 146 -16.85 9.62 19.64
C ILE A 146 -15.94 10.84 19.40
N THR A 147 -15.26 10.91 18.25
CA THR A 147 -14.34 12.03 17.94
C THR A 147 -15.11 13.33 17.74
N PHE A 148 -16.26 13.29 17.07
CA PHE A 148 -17.10 14.47 16.82
C PHE A 148 -17.69 15.06 18.12
N PHE A 149 -18.19 14.21 19.02
CA PHE A 149 -18.80 14.63 20.29
C PHE A 149 -17.81 14.72 21.47
N ALA A 150 -16.50 14.62 21.22
CA ALA A 150 -15.49 14.60 22.27
C ALA A 150 -15.55 15.85 23.17
N PRO A 151 -15.82 15.69 24.49
CA PRO A 151 -15.89 16.80 25.44
C PRO A 151 -14.50 17.24 25.91
N ASN A 152 -13.52 16.34 25.91
CA ASN A 152 -12.18 16.57 26.44
C ASN A 152 -11.10 15.85 25.60
N LYS A 153 -9.83 16.21 25.84
CA LYS A 153 -8.67 15.66 25.11
C LYS A 153 -8.55 14.13 25.21
N PRO A 154 -8.70 13.50 26.40
CA PRO A 154 -8.64 12.03 26.51
C PRO A 154 -9.66 11.31 25.63
N VAL A 155 -10.93 11.76 25.62
CA VAL A 155 -11.98 11.14 24.79
C VAL A 155 -11.66 11.28 23.31
N LEU A 156 -11.10 12.42 22.89
CA LEU A 156 -10.66 12.60 21.50
C LEU A 156 -9.54 11.63 21.11
N VAL A 157 -8.54 11.43 21.98
CA VAL A 157 -7.47 10.46 21.76
C VAL A 157 -8.02 9.03 21.66
N VAL A 158 -8.91 8.64 22.57
CA VAL A 158 -9.52 7.31 22.55
C VAL A 158 -10.34 7.10 21.27
N GLY A 159 -11.15 8.09 20.88
CA GLY A 159 -11.91 8.04 19.62
C GLY A 159 -10.98 7.86 18.41
N GLN A 160 -9.84 8.57 18.39
CA GLN A 160 -8.86 8.47 17.32
C GLN A 160 -8.13 7.10 17.27
N ILE A 161 -7.80 6.52 18.43
CA ILE A 161 -7.26 5.16 18.50
C ILE A 161 -8.28 4.16 17.93
N LEU A 162 -9.55 4.30 18.28
CA LEU A 162 -10.62 3.43 17.78
C LEU A 162 -10.83 3.59 16.27
N CYS A 163 -10.84 4.82 15.74
CA CYS A 163 -10.87 5.04 14.30
C CYS A 163 -9.66 4.41 13.59
N GLY A 164 -8.46 4.52 14.19
CA GLY A 164 -7.23 3.89 13.71
C GLY A 164 -7.36 2.39 13.50
N PHE A 165 -8.07 1.70 14.39
CA PHE A 165 -8.32 0.26 14.26
C PHE A 165 -9.05 -0.09 12.97
N SER A 166 -10.11 0.64 12.63
CA SER A 166 -10.82 0.47 11.36
C SER A 166 -9.95 0.83 10.15
N TRP A 167 -9.13 1.88 10.25
CA TRP A 167 -8.21 2.25 9.17
C TRP A 167 -7.14 1.19 8.90
N GLY A 168 -6.61 0.53 9.93
CA GLY A 168 -5.67 -0.57 9.76
C GLY A 168 -6.25 -1.75 8.96
N VAL A 169 -7.54 -2.02 9.14
CA VAL A 169 -8.29 -3.00 8.34
C VAL A 169 -8.34 -2.54 6.88
N PHE A 170 -8.74 -1.29 6.60
CA PHE A 170 -8.86 -0.78 5.23
C PHE A 170 -7.52 -0.70 4.48
N ALA A 171 -6.45 -0.31 5.18
CA ALA A 171 -5.11 -0.17 4.61
C ALA A 171 -4.56 -1.48 4.02
N THR A 172 -5.06 -2.63 4.48
CA THR A 172 -4.59 -3.95 4.05
C THR A 172 -5.59 -4.68 3.17
N ILE A 173 -6.90 -4.48 3.36
CA ILE A 173 -7.94 -5.07 2.48
C ILE A 173 -7.82 -4.53 1.06
N GLY A 174 -7.65 -3.23 0.85
CA GLY A 174 -7.63 -2.62 -0.48
C GLY A 174 -6.61 -3.27 -1.43
N PRO A 175 -5.30 -3.28 -1.10
CA PRO A 175 -4.28 -3.93 -1.91
C PRO A 175 -4.48 -5.44 -2.07
N ALA A 176 -4.90 -6.14 -1.00
CA ALA A 176 -5.09 -7.59 -1.03
C ALA A 176 -6.24 -7.98 -1.96
N TYR A 177 -7.41 -7.37 -1.80
CA TYR A 177 -8.59 -7.58 -2.63
C TYR A 177 -8.33 -7.22 -4.10
N ALA A 178 -7.66 -6.08 -4.35
CA ALA A 178 -7.24 -5.69 -5.70
C ALA A 178 -6.39 -6.80 -6.35
N SER A 179 -5.41 -7.34 -5.62
CA SER A 179 -4.51 -8.37 -6.14
C SER A 179 -5.17 -9.72 -6.41
N GLU A 180 -6.32 -10.01 -5.80
CA GLU A 180 -7.03 -11.29 -5.94
C GLU A 180 -8.10 -11.27 -7.04
N ILE A 181 -8.65 -10.10 -7.38
CA ILE A 181 -9.74 -10.00 -8.35
C ILE A 181 -9.26 -9.56 -9.72
N VAL A 182 -8.16 -8.80 -9.80
CA VAL A 182 -7.70 -8.28 -11.09
C VAL A 182 -6.60 -9.14 -11.73
N PRO A 183 -6.59 -9.20 -13.08
CA PRO A 183 -5.52 -9.83 -13.87
C PRO A 183 -4.13 -9.29 -13.50
N LEU A 184 -3.10 -10.12 -13.70
CA LEU A 184 -1.73 -9.83 -13.29
C LEU A 184 -1.23 -8.46 -13.74
N GLN A 185 -1.53 -8.08 -14.98
CA GLN A 185 -1.06 -6.85 -15.61
C GLN A 185 -1.66 -5.58 -15.03
N LEU A 186 -2.87 -5.67 -14.46
CA LEU A 186 -3.59 -4.53 -13.92
C LEU A 186 -3.27 -4.29 -12.43
N ARG A 187 -2.67 -5.28 -11.75
CA ARG A 187 -2.40 -5.23 -10.31
C ARG A 187 -1.55 -4.03 -9.93
N GLY A 188 -0.44 -3.80 -10.61
CA GLY A 188 0.45 -2.67 -10.31
C GLY A 188 -0.22 -1.29 -10.41
N TYR A 189 -1.21 -1.15 -11.29
CA TYR A 189 -2.01 0.07 -11.44
C TYR A 189 -3.06 0.21 -10.33
N LEU A 190 -3.74 -0.88 -9.97
CA LEU A 190 -4.75 -0.82 -8.91
C LEU A 190 -4.17 -0.77 -7.51
N THR A 191 -2.97 -1.31 -7.30
CA THR A 191 -2.27 -1.13 -6.02
C THR A 191 -1.74 0.29 -5.89
N SER A 192 -1.30 0.93 -6.98
CA SER A 192 -0.94 2.36 -6.95
C SER A 192 -2.17 3.28 -6.82
N TYR A 193 -3.37 2.83 -7.24
CA TYR A 193 -4.63 3.53 -6.94
C TYR A 193 -4.91 3.69 -5.45
N VAL A 194 -4.43 2.77 -4.60
CA VAL A 194 -4.52 2.91 -3.15
C VAL A 194 -3.80 4.17 -2.67
N ASN A 195 -2.63 4.47 -3.24
CA ASN A 195 -1.92 5.73 -2.96
C ASN A 195 -2.67 6.95 -3.49
N LEU A 196 -3.34 6.82 -4.65
CA LEU A 196 -4.20 7.90 -5.16
C LEU A 196 -5.39 8.18 -4.22
N CYS A 197 -5.98 7.16 -3.62
CA CYS A 197 -7.04 7.31 -2.62
C CYS A 197 -6.55 8.10 -1.41
N TRP A 198 -5.34 7.81 -0.93
CA TRP A 198 -4.67 8.62 0.09
C TRP A 198 -4.56 10.09 -0.31
N ALA A 199 -4.03 10.37 -1.50
CA ALA A 199 -3.86 11.73 -2.01
C ALA A 199 -5.21 12.47 -2.17
N ILE A 200 -6.27 11.78 -2.60
CA ILE A 200 -7.64 12.32 -2.66
C ILE A 200 -8.12 12.74 -1.28
N GLY A 201 -7.99 11.86 -0.28
CA GLY A 201 -8.41 12.14 1.09
C GLY A 201 -7.70 13.35 1.67
N GLN A 202 -6.39 13.38 1.49
CA GLN A 202 -5.52 14.49 1.89
C GLN A 202 -5.91 15.82 1.24
N PHE A 203 -6.16 15.81 -0.07
CA PHE A 203 -6.57 17.00 -0.82
C PHE A 203 -7.94 17.54 -0.37
N ILE A 204 -8.91 16.64 -0.15
CA ILE A 204 -10.25 17.02 0.35
C ILE A 204 -10.15 17.59 1.77
N ALA A 205 -9.36 16.98 2.66
CA ALA A 205 -9.14 17.48 4.01
C ALA A 205 -8.56 18.90 4.00
N ALA A 206 -7.50 19.13 3.22
CA ALA A 206 -6.89 20.44 3.08
C ALA A 206 -7.88 21.48 2.52
N GLY A 207 -8.73 21.09 1.56
CA GLY A 207 -9.76 21.96 0.98
C GLY A 207 -10.83 22.36 1.99
N VAL A 208 -11.37 21.40 2.75
CA VAL A 208 -12.37 21.63 3.80
C VAL A 208 -11.80 22.54 4.90
N LEU A 209 -10.58 22.27 5.36
CA LEU A 209 -9.91 23.08 6.38
C LEU A 209 -9.65 24.50 5.92
N LYS A 210 -9.20 24.70 4.67
CA LYS A 210 -9.02 26.04 4.10
C LYS A 210 -10.34 26.80 4.00
N GLY A 211 -11.41 26.12 3.60
CA GLY A 211 -12.75 26.74 3.48
C GLY A 211 -13.31 27.20 4.83
N LEU A 212 -12.94 26.54 5.92
CA LEU A 212 -13.46 26.81 7.26
C LEU A 212 -12.53 27.68 8.12
N VAL A 213 -11.30 27.99 7.67
CA VAL A 213 -10.28 28.63 8.52
C VAL A 213 -10.66 30.04 8.96
N ALA A 214 -11.45 30.74 8.14
CA ALA A 214 -11.95 32.08 8.46
C ALA A 214 -13.09 32.06 9.51
N ARG A 215 -13.61 30.88 9.85
CA ARG A 215 -14.72 30.74 10.78
C ARG A 215 -14.19 30.59 12.21
N THR A 216 -14.68 31.41 13.11
CA THR A 216 -14.24 31.44 14.52
C THR A 216 -15.11 30.58 15.45
N ASP A 217 -16.31 30.16 15.00
CA ASP A 217 -17.23 29.34 15.79
C ASP A 217 -16.70 27.93 16.08
N GLN A 218 -17.31 27.24 17.04
CA GLN A 218 -17.02 25.83 17.33
C GLN A 218 -17.23 24.87 16.13
N TRP A 219 -18.00 25.29 15.13
CA TRP A 219 -18.22 24.53 13.91
C TRP A 219 -16.99 24.47 12.99
N SER A 220 -16.01 25.36 13.20
CA SER A 220 -14.79 25.41 12.39
C SER A 220 -13.98 24.11 12.48
N TYR A 221 -13.93 23.47 13.65
CA TYR A 221 -13.27 22.16 13.85
C TYR A 221 -14.24 20.97 13.89
N ARG A 222 -15.54 21.17 14.15
CA ARG A 222 -16.53 20.08 14.15
C ARG A 222 -16.96 19.65 12.75
N ILE A 223 -17.14 20.59 11.81
CA ILE A 223 -17.56 20.26 10.44
C ILE A 223 -16.57 19.31 9.76
N PRO A 224 -15.24 19.50 9.84
CA PRO A 224 -14.30 18.55 9.23
C PRO A 224 -14.42 17.13 9.80
N PHE A 225 -14.67 16.98 11.11
CA PHE A 225 -15.00 15.66 11.67
C PHE A 225 -16.32 15.11 11.11
N ALA A 226 -17.36 15.94 10.96
CA ALA A 226 -18.63 15.49 10.38
C ALA A 226 -18.50 15.05 8.91
N VAL A 227 -17.64 15.69 8.13
CA VAL A 227 -17.37 15.31 6.73
C VAL A 227 -16.81 13.88 6.64
N GLN A 228 -16.17 13.36 7.69
CA GLN A 228 -15.74 11.97 7.71
C GLN A 228 -16.92 10.99 7.54
N TRP A 229 -18.14 11.32 7.99
CA TRP A 229 -19.33 10.47 7.78
C TRP A 229 -19.84 10.41 6.34
N ALA A 230 -19.38 11.30 5.46
CA ALA A 230 -19.81 11.30 4.06
C ALA A 230 -19.36 10.05 3.28
N TRP A 231 -18.32 9.35 3.77
CA TRP A 231 -17.70 8.22 3.06
C TRP A 231 -18.17 6.84 3.54
N PRO A 232 -18.23 6.54 4.86
CA PRO A 232 -18.55 5.19 5.32
C PRO A 232 -19.90 4.67 4.85
N VAL A 233 -20.95 5.52 4.83
CA VAL A 233 -22.31 5.08 4.51
C VAL A 233 -22.44 4.70 3.02
N PRO A 234 -22.07 5.55 2.05
CA PRO A 234 -22.09 5.15 0.63
C PRO A 234 -21.18 3.96 0.34
N LEU A 235 -19.98 3.93 0.93
CA LEU A 235 -19.05 2.82 0.73
C LEU A 235 -19.58 1.52 1.34
N MET A 236 -20.28 1.56 2.47
CA MET A 236 -20.90 0.37 3.07
C MET A 236 -21.98 -0.21 2.15
N VAL A 237 -22.79 0.64 1.51
CA VAL A 237 -23.78 0.19 0.51
C VAL A 237 -23.07 -0.39 -0.72
N ALA A 238 -22.03 0.27 -1.22
CA ALA A 238 -21.29 -0.22 -2.39
C ALA A 238 -20.57 -1.56 -2.10
N CYS A 239 -19.90 -1.68 -0.95
CA CYS A 239 -19.26 -2.90 -0.48
C CYS A 239 -20.29 -4.01 -0.21
N PHE A 240 -21.52 -3.68 0.17
CA PHE A 240 -22.59 -4.66 0.27
C PHE A 240 -22.90 -5.31 -1.08
N PHE A 241 -22.77 -4.60 -2.20
CA PHE A 241 -22.97 -5.21 -3.52
C PHE A 241 -21.70 -5.83 -4.11
N ALA A 242 -20.52 -5.52 -3.57
CA ALA A 242 -19.26 -6.04 -4.07
C ALA A 242 -19.23 -7.58 -4.03
N PRO A 243 -18.61 -8.24 -5.03
CA PRO A 243 -18.32 -9.67 -4.96
C PRO A 243 -17.28 -9.95 -3.85
N GLU A 244 -17.27 -11.17 -3.33
CA GLU A 244 -16.15 -11.62 -2.49
C GLU A 244 -14.98 -12.04 -3.39
N SER A 245 -13.78 -12.22 -2.82
CA SER A 245 -12.65 -12.73 -3.59
C SER A 245 -12.89 -14.18 -4.08
N PRO A 246 -12.61 -14.49 -5.36
CA PRO A 246 -12.66 -15.86 -5.87
C PRO A 246 -11.59 -16.75 -5.23
N TRP A 247 -10.40 -16.23 -4.95
CA TRP A 247 -9.33 -16.96 -4.26
C TRP A 247 -9.72 -17.37 -2.84
N TYR A 248 -10.44 -16.49 -2.12
CA TYR A 248 -10.97 -16.82 -0.80
C TYR A 248 -11.98 -17.97 -0.86
N MET A 249 -12.81 -18.03 -1.90
CA MET A 249 -13.77 -19.13 -2.07
C MET A 249 -13.09 -20.45 -2.41
N VAL A 250 -12.09 -20.44 -3.30
CA VAL A 250 -11.30 -21.64 -3.63
C VAL A 250 -10.58 -22.19 -2.40
N ARG A 251 -9.93 -21.32 -1.61
CA ARG A 251 -9.25 -21.73 -0.36
C ARG A 251 -10.18 -22.33 0.70
N ASN A 252 -11.47 -22.02 0.64
CA ASN A 252 -12.47 -22.58 1.55
C ASN A 252 -13.26 -23.74 0.91
N ASN A 253 -12.76 -24.34 -0.17
CA ASN A 253 -13.41 -25.43 -0.91
C ASN A 253 -14.83 -25.10 -1.43
N ARG A 254 -15.11 -23.82 -1.73
CA ARG A 254 -16.40 -23.34 -2.27
C ARG A 254 -16.27 -23.03 -3.77
N LEU A 255 -16.05 -24.06 -4.57
CA LEU A 255 -15.74 -23.93 -6.01
C LEU A 255 -16.90 -23.35 -6.83
N ASP A 256 -18.14 -23.74 -6.55
CA ASP A 256 -19.32 -23.24 -7.27
C ASP A 256 -19.50 -21.73 -7.10
N GLU A 257 -19.28 -21.24 -5.89
CA GLU A 257 -19.33 -19.80 -5.59
C GLU A 257 -18.17 -19.05 -6.23
N ALA A 258 -16.96 -19.64 -6.23
CA ALA A 258 -15.82 -19.10 -6.95
C ALA A 258 -16.13 -18.95 -8.44
N GLN A 259 -16.73 -19.96 -9.07
CA GLN A 259 -17.14 -19.92 -10.48
C GLN A 259 -18.19 -18.83 -10.73
N HIS A 260 -19.19 -18.71 -9.86
CA HIS A 260 -20.21 -17.66 -9.97
C HIS A 260 -19.61 -16.25 -9.83
N ILE A 261 -18.67 -16.06 -8.91
CA ILE A 261 -17.94 -14.79 -8.74
C ILE A 261 -17.12 -14.47 -9.99
N LEU A 262 -16.37 -15.43 -10.54
CA LEU A 262 -15.61 -15.27 -11.77
C LEU A 262 -16.52 -14.85 -12.94
N LYS A 263 -17.69 -15.50 -13.09
CA LYS A 263 -18.72 -15.10 -14.07
C LYS A 263 -19.21 -13.67 -13.86
N ARG A 264 -19.33 -13.21 -12.61
CA ARG A 264 -19.82 -11.87 -12.27
C ARG A 264 -18.80 -10.76 -12.58
N ILE A 265 -17.51 -11.02 -12.33
CA ILE A 265 -16.44 -10.03 -12.50
C ILE A 265 -15.90 -9.96 -13.93
N SER A 266 -15.97 -11.06 -14.67
CA SER A 266 -15.55 -11.15 -16.06
C SER A 266 -16.64 -10.59 -17.00
N THR A 267 -16.22 -10.00 -18.12
CA THR A 267 -17.12 -9.53 -19.19
C THR A 267 -16.74 -10.22 -20.50
N ASN A 268 -17.71 -10.74 -21.25
CA ASN A 268 -17.50 -11.42 -22.54
C ASN A 268 -16.43 -12.52 -22.50
N THR A 269 -16.45 -13.34 -21.44
CA THR A 269 -15.51 -14.44 -21.22
C THR A 269 -16.28 -15.74 -21.39
N ASN A 270 -15.76 -16.68 -22.17
CA ASN A 270 -16.41 -17.97 -22.42
C ASN A 270 -16.42 -18.82 -21.14
N GLU A 271 -17.39 -19.74 -21.02
CA GLU A 271 -17.45 -20.62 -19.83
C GLU A 271 -16.20 -21.48 -19.67
N ASP A 272 -15.57 -21.88 -20.78
CA ASP A 272 -14.35 -22.69 -20.77
C ASP A 272 -13.13 -21.90 -20.26
N GLU A 273 -13.02 -20.60 -20.58
CA GLU A 273 -11.97 -19.73 -20.03
C GLU A 273 -12.14 -19.55 -18.50
N ILE A 274 -13.40 -19.47 -18.03
CA ILE A 274 -13.70 -19.36 -16.60
C ILE A 274 -13.35 -20.66 -15.87
N LYS A 275 -13.66 -21.82 -16.47
CA LYS A 275 -13.27 -23.12 -15.93
C LYS A 275 -11.75 -23.27 -15.89
N GLY A 276 -11.04 -22.86 -16.94
CA GLY A 276 -9.58 -22.87 -16.96
C GLY A 276 -8.97 -21.99 -15.87
N THR A 277 -9.51 -20.77 -15.67
CA THR A 277 -9.07 -19.88 -14.59
C THR A 277 -9.33 -20.48 -13.21
N LEU A 278 -10.47 -21.14 -13.02
CA LEU A 278 -10.80 -21.82 -11.76
C LEU A 278 -9.87 -23.01 -11.49
N ALA A 279 -9.61 -23.84 -12.51
CA ALA A 279 -8.67 -24.96 -12.42
C ALA A 279 -7.26 -24.47 -12.05
N MET A 280 -6.80 -23.37 -12.65
CA MET A 280 -5.54 -22.71 -12.29
C MET A 280 -5.50 -22.30 -10.81
N MET A 281 -6.58 -21.70 -10.30
CA MET A 281 -6.67 -21.30 -8.89
C MET A 281 -6.63 -22.51 -7.95
N VAL A 282 -7.37 -23.58 -8.27
CA VAL A 282 -7.39 -24.83 -7.49
C VAL A 282 -6.00 -25.45 -7.44
N HIS A 283 -5.37 -25.63 -8.60
CA HIS A 283 -4.02 -26.17 -8.69
C HIS A 283 -3.00 -25.37 -7.86
N THR A 284 -3.07 -24.03 -7.95
CA THR A 284 -2.19 -23.15 -7.18
C THR A 284 -2.39 -23.35 -5.68
N VAL A 285 -3.64 -23.42 -5.21
CA VAL A 285 -3.96 -23.61 -3.78
C VAL A 285 -3.55 -25.01 -3.29
N GLU A 286 -3.68 -26.04 -4.12
CA GLU A 286 -3.27 -27.41 -3.79
C GLU A 286 -1.75 -27.53 -3.67
N ILE A 287 -1.00 -26.99 -4.63
CA ILE A 287 0.47 -26.91 -4.52
C ILE A 287 0.86 -26.15 -3.24
N GLU A 288 0.21 -25.02 -2.95
CA GLU A 288 0.46 -24.26 -1.72
C GLU A 288 0.22 -25.10 -0.46
N THR A 289 -0.86 -25.90 -0.44
CA THR A 289 -1.23 -26.76 0.69
C THR A 289 -0.24 -27.91 0.88
N GLN A 290 0.22 -28.52 -0.23
CA GLN A 290 1.18 -29.63 -0.21
C GLN A 290 2.59 -29.18 0.18
N LEU A 291 3.03 -28.01 -0.29
CA LEU A 291 4.34 -27.45 0.09
C LEU A 291 4.42 -27.04 1.57
N ASP A 292 3.29 -26.80 2.23
CA ASP A 292 3.26 -26.33 3.61
C ASP A 292 3.21 -27.43 4.68
N ASN A 293 3.04 -28.72 4.30
CA ASN A 293 3.05 -29.94 5.13
C ASN A 293 2.27 -29.96 6.46
N GLU A 294 1.75 -28.85 7.00
CA GLU A 294 1.01 -28.80 8.25
C GLU A 294 0.13 -27.53 8.29
N ALA A 295 -1.18 -27.75 8.20
CA ALA A 295 -2.27 -26.84 8.50
C ALA A 295 -2.47 -25.62 7.56
N SER A 296 -3.73 -25.50 7.14
CA SER A 296 -4.37 -24.45 6.34
C SER A 296 -4.32 -23.02 6.93
N GLN A 297 -3.33 -22.72 7.77
CA GLN A 297 -3.09 -21.42 8.41
C GLN A 297 -1.60 -21.08 8.28
N THR A 298 -1.20 -20.52 7.14
CA THR A 298 0.17 -19.98 6.95
C THR A 298 0.56 -19.13 8.16
N SER A 299 1.63 -19.45 8.88
CA SER A 299 1.99 -18.68 10.08
C SER A 299 2.76 -17.41 9.68
N TYR A 300 2.63 -16.30 10.43
CA TYR A 300 3.49 -15.11 10.20
C TYR A 300 4.99 -15.46 10.25
N PHE A 301 5.37 -16.53 10.96
CA PHE A 301 6.73 -17.03 11.00
C PHE A 301 7.25 -17.53 9.64
N GLN A 302 6.39 -17.99 8.73
CA GLN A 302 6.80 -18.40 7.39
C GLN A 302 7.34 -17.22 6.56
N CYS A 303 6.82 -16.01 6.78
CA CYS A 303 7.33 -14.79 6.12
C CYS A 303 8.81 -14.50 6.43
N PHE A 304 9.36 -15.10 7.49
CA PHE A 304 10.75 -14.93 7.93
C PHE A 304 11.65 -16.14 7.63
N LYS A 305 11.13 -17.17 6.95
CA LYS A 305 11.91 -18.37 6.58
C LYS A 305 12.37 -18.31 5.12
N GLY A 306 13.56 -18.86 4.85
CA GLY A 306 14.09 -19.08 3.51
C GLY A 306 14.09 -17.85 2.59
N THR A 307 13.54 -18.02 1.39
CA THR A 307 13.43 -17.03 0.31
C THR A 307 12.43 -15.92 0.65
N ASP A 308 11.37 -16.25 1.39
CA ASP A 308 10.32 -15.32 1.81
C ASP A 308 10.86 -14.26 2.79
N ARG A 309 11.91 -14.55 3.55
CA ARG A 309 12.59 -13.56 4.41
C ARG A 309 13.08 -12.35 3.62
N ARG A 310 13.73 -12.59 2.48
CA ARG A 310 14.26 -11.52 1.61
C ARG A 310 13.13 -10.71 1.00
N ARG A 311 12.03 -11.38 0.61
CA ARG A 311 10.83 -10.73 0.05
C ARG A 311 10.13 -9.84 1.07
N THR A 312 9.95 -10.36 2.29
CA THR A 312 9.35 -9.62 3.40
C THR A 312 10.21 -8.43 3.79
N GLU A 313 11.54 -8.58 3.88
CA GLU A 313 12.46 -7.46 4.11
C GLU A 313 12.28 -6.36 3.05
N ILE A 314 12.26 -6.72 1.76
CA ILE A 314 12.06 -5.76 0.67
C ILE A 314 10.73 -5.03 0.83
N CYS A 315 9.64 -5.75 1.09
CA CYS A 315 8.32 -5.14 1.28
C CYS A 315 8.31 -4.17 2.46
N CYS A 316 8.84 -4.57 3.62
CA CYS A 316 8.90 -3.72 4.82
C CYS A 316 9.75 -2.47 4.59
N MET A 317 10.95 -2.63 4.02
CA MET A 317 11.86 -1.53 3.76
C MET A 317 11.36 -0.57 2.67
N THR A 318 10.64 -1.06 1.66
CA THR A 318 10.01 -0.21 0.65
C THR A 318 8.90 0.66 1.25
N PHE A 319 8.09 0.10 2.15
CA PHE A 319 7.09 0.89 2.87
C PHE A 319 7.74 1.87 3.86
N MET A 320 8.68 1.44 4.69
CA MET A 320 9.42 2.32 5.61
C MET A 320 10.22 3.40 4.86
N GLY A 321 10.69 3.12 3.65
CA GLY A 321 11.39 4.08 2.81
C GLY A 321 10.56 5.30 2.44
N GLN A 322 9.22 5.18 2.41
CA GLN A 322 8.33 6.33 2.26
C GLN A 322 8.41 7.31 3.45
N LEU A 323 8.74 6.82 4.65
CA LEU A 323 8.93 7.65 5.84
C LEU A 323 10.34 8.22 5.86
N PHE A 324 11.32 7.35 5.65
CA PHE A 324 12.74 7.72 5.65
C PHE A 324 13.13 8.69 4.53
N SER A 325 12.32 8.81 3.47
CA SER A 325 12.50 9.83 2.45
C SER A 325 12.25 11.25 2.97
N GLY A 326 11.70 11.43 4.17
CA GLY A 326 11.39 12.74 4.77
C GLY A 326 9.92 13.17 4.65
N SER A 327 8.99 12.23 4.46
CA SER A 327 7.56 12.57 4.29
C SER A 327 6.96 13.24 5.53
N CYS A 328 7.39 12.87 6.74
CA CYS A 328 6.93 13.51 7.98
C CYS A 328 7.21 15.03 8.01
N PHE A 329 8.38 15.43 7.49
CA PHE A 329 8.76 16.83 7.33
C PHE A 329 7.96 17.52 6.22
N ALA A 330 7.96 16.93 5.02
CA ALA A 330 7.43 17.58 3.83
C ALA A 330 5.89 17.66 3.74
N TYR A 331 5.17 16.78 4.45
CA TYR A 331 3.70 16.82 4.56
C TYR A 331 3.20 17.72 5.71
N THR A 332 4.10 18.38 6.43
CA THR A 332 3.76 19.35 7.49
C THR A 332 4.18 20.80 7.13
N PRO A 333 4.05 21.26 5.86
CA PRO A 333 4.61 22.55 5.46
C PRO A 333 3.88 23.71 6.14
N THR A 334 2.58 23.58 6.41
CA THR A 334 1.75 24.63 7.02
C THR A 334 2.28 25.03 8.39
N TYR A 335 2.63 24.07 9.23
CA TYR A 335 3.19 24.32 10.55
C TYR A 335 4.59 24.95 10.46
N PHE A 336 5.43 24.47 9.54
CA PHE A 336 6.74 25.06 9.27
C PHE A 336 6.64 26.54 8.86
N PHE A 337 5.73 26.87 7.94
CA PHE A 337 5.53 28.25 7.49
C PHE A 337 4.92 29.16 8.56
N GLN A 338 4.00 28.65 9.39
CA GLN A 338 3.48 29.38 10.54
C GLN A 338 4.58 29.71 11.54
N GLN A 339 5.43 28.74 11.89
CA GLN A 339 6.60 29.00 12.72
C GLN A 339 7.61 29.98 12.11
N ALA A 340 7.60 30.09 10.79
CA ALA A 340 8.42 31.02 10.05
C ALA A 340 7.85 32.45 10.05
N GLY A 341 6.63 32.65 10.60
CA GLY A 341 5.95 33.94 10.73
C GLY A 341 4.98 34.28 9.61
N ILE A 342 4.65 33.32 8.73
CA ILE A 342 3.70 33.54 7.63
C ILE A 342 2.27 33.40 8.15
N LYS A 343 1.39 34.33 7.72
CA LYS A 343 -0.04 34.35 8.07
C LYS A 343 -0.72 33.01 7.78
N ASP A 344 -1.58 32.57 8.69
CA ASP A 344 -2.26 31.28 8.64
C ASP A 344 -2.96 31.00 7.30
N THR A 345 -3.71 31.99 6.78
CA THR A 345 -4.45 31.85 5.51
C THR A 345 -3.55 31.51 4.32
N VAL A 346 -2.32 32.04 4.31
CA VAL A 346 -1.32 31.77 3.28
C VAL A 346 -0.69 30.41 3.50
N SER A 347 -0.34 30.07 4.74
CA SER A 347 0.23 28.75 5.11
C SER A 347 -0.72 27.58 4.79
N TYR A 348 -2.03 27.73 5.02
CA TYR A 348 -3.05 26.74 4.61
C TYR A 348 -3.25 26.71 3.09
N SER A 349 -3.12 27.85 2.41
CA SER A 349 -3.17 27.89 0.93
C SER A 349 -1.99 27.14 0.30
N ILE A 350 -0.80 27.25 0.89
CA ILE A 350 0.38 26.49 0.46
C ILE A 350 0.20 25.00 0.77
N GLY A 351 -0.36 24.64 1.94
CA GLY A 351 -0.71 23.25 2.25
C GLY A 351 -1.69 22.64 1.25
N LEU A 352 -2.74 23.37 0.88
CA LEU A 352 -3.67 22.95 -0.17
C LEU A 352 -2.96 22.83 -1.54
N GLY A 353 -2.11 23.79 -1.89
CA GLY A 353 -1.30 23.72 -3.12
C GLY A 353 -0.39 22.49 -3.14
N GLY A 354 0.27 22.18 -2.03
CA GLY A 354 1.14 21.01 -1.88
C GLY A 354 0.39 19.69 -2.04
N THR A 355 -0.77 19.55 -1.40
CA THR A 355 -1.64 18.36 -1.57
C THR A 355 -2.21 18.24 -2.98
N ALA A 356 -2.53 19.36 -3.65
CA ALA A 356 -2.94 19.37 -5.06
C ALA A 356 -1.82 18.88 -5.98
N VAL A 357 -0.59 19.34 -5.74
CA VAL A 357 0.61 18.90 -6.47
C VAL A 357 0.88 17.41 -6.22
N ALA A 358 0.69 16.94 -4.99
CA ALA A 358 0.81 15.51 -4.66
C ALA A 358 -0.25 14.66 -5.39
N PHE A 359 -1.49 15.13 -5.46
CA PHE A 359 -2.56 14.49 -6.22
C PHE A 359 -2.22 14.40 -7.72
N CYS A 360 -1.83 15.50 -8.34
CA CYS A 360 -1.41 15.53 -9.75
C CYS A 360 -0.17 14.65 -10.01
N GLY A 361 0.81 14.69 -9.11
CA GLY A 361 2.02 13.85 -9.18
C GLY A 361 1.69 12.36 -9.12
N THR A 362 0.73 11.97 -8.28
CA THR A 362 0.28 10.57 -8.19
C THR A 362 -0.40 10.11 -9.47
N ILE A 363 -1.22 10.96 -10.11
CA ILE A 363 -1.82 10.64 -11.43
C ILE A 363 -0.73 10.51 -12.50
N ALA A 364 0.24 11.43 -12.52
CA ALA A 364 1.37 11.35 -13.44
C ALA A 364 2.21 10.08 -13.26
N SER A 365 2.32 9.57 -12.02
CA SER A 365 3.03 8.34 -11.70
C SER A 365 2.48 7.12 -12.46
N TRP A 366 1.16 7.03 -12.68
CA TRP A 366 0.57 5.93 -13.44
C TRP A 366 1.07 5.84 -14.88
N PHE A 367 1.22 6.98 -15.55
CA PHE A 367 1.75 7.02 -16.90
C PHE A 367 3.23 6.63 -16.92
N ILE A 368 3.99 7.01 -15.90
CA ILE A 368 5.42 6.66 -15.79
C ILE A 368 5.59 5.17 -15.48
N LEU A 369 4.75 4.61 -14.59
CA LEU A 369 4.77 3.20 -14.21
C LEU A 369 4.54 2.28 -15.43
N ALA A 370 3.75 2.72 -16.40
CA ALA A 370 3.53 1.98 -17.64
C ALA A 370 4.79 1.86 -18.50
N HIS A 371 5.64 2.90 -18.52
CA HIS A 371 6.79 2.96 -19.43
C HIS A 371 8.11 2.58 -18.74
N VAL A 372 8.29 2.94 -17.48
CA VAL A 372 9.56 2.82 -16.73
C VAL A 372 9.49 1.70 -15.69
N GLY A 373 10.58 0.96 -15.52
CA GLY A 373 10.69 -0.10 -14.50
C GLY A 373 10.57 0.41 -13.06
N ARG A 374 10.00 -0.40 -12.18
CA ARG A 374 9.66 -0.02 -10.79
C ARG A 374 10.91 0.33 -10.00
N ARG A 375 11.99 -0.44 -10.17
CA ARG A 375 13.26 -0.20 -9.48
C ARG A 375 13.87 1.12 -9.91
N LYS A 376 13.85 1.42 -11.22
CA LYS A 376 14.41 2.67 -11.75
C LYS A 376 13.68 3.86 -11.13
N ILE A 377 12.34 3.87 -11.16
CA ILE A 377 11.53 4.96 -10.61
C ILE A 377 11.80 5.14 -9.10
N TYR A 378 11.81 4.06 -8.33
CA TYR A 378 12.02 4.15 -6.88
C TYR A 378 13.43 4.64 -6.52
N THR A 379 14.46 4.13 -7.21
CA THR A 379 15.86 4.48 -6.92
C THR A 379 16.18 5.91 -7.36
N THR A 380 15.77 6.31 -8.56
CA THR A 380 15.99 7.69 -9.03
C THR A 380 15.17 8.67 -8.21
N GLY A 381 13.92 8.34 -7.88
CA GLY A 381 13.07 9.10 -6.98
C GLY A 381 13.75 9.35 -5.64
N MET A 382 14.20 8.29 -4.96
CA MET A 382 14.89 8.43 -3.68
C MET A 382 16.18 9.25 -3.77
N GLY A 383 16.93 9.15 -4.87
CA GLY A 383 18.11 9.98 -5.12
C GLY A 383 17.79 11.46 -5.26
N VAL A 384 16.73 11.81 -6.02
CA VAL A 384 16.29 13.22 -6.17
C VAL A 384 15.76 13.77 -4.84
N LEU A 385 14.94 13.00 -4.12
CA LEU A 385 14.42 13.40 -2.81
C LEU A 385 15.54 13.66 -1.80
N CYS A 386 16.56 12.78 -1.79
CA CYS A 386 17.75 12.94 -0.97
C CYS A 386 18.47 14.26 -1.29
N THR A 387 18.71 14.56 -2.57
CA THR A 387 19.35 15.82 -2.99
C THR A 387 18.51 17.04 -2.60
N LEU A 388 17.18 16.99 -2.77
CA LEU A 388 16.29 18.08 -2.39
C LEU A 388 16.34 18.35 -0.87
N LEU A 389 16.33 17.30 -0.05
CA LEU A 389 16.45 17.45 1.41
C LEU A 389 17.79 18.05 1.83
N LEU A 390 18.88 17.66 1.18
CA LEU A 390 20.20 18.26 1.42
C LEU A 390 20.19 19.76 1.11
N VAL A 391 19.63 20.15 -0.04
CA VAL A 391 19.53 21.55 -0.44
C VAL A 391 18.64 22.34 0.53
N ILE A 392 17.48 21.79 0.92
CA ILE A 392 16.58 22.43 1.91
C ILE A 392 17.30 22.65 3.25
N GLY A 393 18.07 21.65 3.71
CA GLY A 393 18.87 21.76 4.93
C GLY A 393 19.92 22.87 4.85
N ILE A 394 20.70 22.91 3.75
CA ILE A 394 21.73 23.93 3.53
C ILE A 394 21.11 25.33 3.48
N VAL A 395 20.06 25.51 2.69
CA VAL A 395 19.34 26.78 2.53
C VAL A 395 18.81 27.26 3.88
N SER A 396 18.25 26.36 4.69
CA SER A 396 17.74 26.67 6.03
C SER A 396 18.83 27.03 7.04
N THR A 397 20.10 26.66 6.79
CA THR A 397 21.24 27.06 7.62
C THR A 397 21.93 28.34 7.18
N ALA A 398 21.90 28.65 5.88
CA ALA A 398 22.71 29.71 5.30
C ALA A 398 22.22 31.12 5.64
N SER A 399 20.91 31.34 5.79
CA SER A 399 20.35 32.64 6.16
C SER A 399 18.95 32.50 6.75
N LYS A 400 18.54 33.47 7.57
CA LYS A 400 17.21 33.56 8.19
C LYS A 400 16.28 34.55 7.49
N SER A 401 16.69 35.10 6.34
CA SER A 401 15.88 36.07 5.58
C SER A 401 14.56 35.47 5.11
N ASP A 402 13.54 36.31 4.92
CA ASP A 402 12.22 35.84 4.53
C ASP A 402 12.20 35.19 3.14
N ASP A 403 13.03 35.67 2.22
CA ASP A 403 13.19 35.08 0.88
C ASP A 403 13.65 33.62 0.94
N VAL A 404 14.53 33.29 1.90
CA VAL A 404 15.08 31.94 2.07
C VAL A 404 14.02 30.97 2.58
N LYS A 405 13.07 31.45 3.39
CA LYS A 405 11.91 30.65 3.84
C LYS A 405 10.99 30.30 2.67
N TRP A 406 10.75 31.24 1.76
CA TRP A 406 9.97 30.99 0.55
C TRP A 406 10.64 29.99 -0.38
N VAL A 407 11.97 30.08 -0.56
CA VAL A 407 12.74 29.13 -1.35
C VAL A 407 12.70 27.72 -0.73
N ALA A 408 12.94 27.59 0.58
CA ALA A 408 12.83 26.29 1.27
C ALA A 408 11.41 25.69 1.15
N GLY A 409 10.40 26.56 1.21
CA GLY A 409 9.02 26.23 0.97
C GLY A 409 8.74 25.67 -0.43
N ALA A 410 9.18 26.37 -1.46
CA ALA A 410 9.04 25.95 -2.85
C ALA A 410 9.74 24.61 -3.11
N LEU A 411 10.96 24.44 -2.58
CA LEU A 411 11.69 23.17 -2.66
C LEU A 411 10.97 22.02 -1.97
N THR A 412 10.25 22.28 -0.88
CA THR A 412 9.41 21.27 -0.20
C THR A 412 8.21 20.86 -1.05
N VAL A 413 7.61 21.79 -1.80
CA VAL A 413 6.54 21.48 -2.77
C VAL A 413 7.08 20.67 -3.95
N VAL A 414 8.28 20.99 -4.44
CA VAL A 414 8.97 20.18 -5.47
C VAL A 414 9.28 18.78 -4.93
N TRP A 415 9.72 18.67 -3.67
CA TRP A 415 9.90 17.39 -3.01
C TRP A 415 8.59 16.59 -2.96
N LEU A 416 7.46 17.22 -2.61
CA LEU A 416 6.13 16.57 -2.57
C LEU A 416 5.74 16.04 -3.96
N PHE A 417 5.99 16.82 -5.01
CA PHE A 417 5.75 16.39 -6.39
C PHE A 417 6.59 15.17 -6.75
N THR A 418 7.91 15.23 -6.52
CA THR A 418 8.82 14.12 -6.83
C THR A 418 8.47 12.86 -6.05
N TYR A 419 8.10 13.01 -4.77
CA TYR A 419 7.70 11.89 -3.91
C TYR A 419 6.44 11.22 -4.44
N SER A 420 5.44 12.03 -4.81
CA SER A 420 4.15 11.55 -5.32
C SER A 420 4.26 10.97 -6.73
N LEU A 421 5.25 11.39 -7.51
CA LEU A 421 5.57 10.83 -8.82
C LEU A 421 6.27 9.45 -8.72
N SER A 422 7.04 9.24 -7.65
CA SER A 422 7.98 8.12 -7.53
C SER A 422 7.70 7.22 -6.32
N VAL A 423 8.30 7.53 -5.17
CA VAL A 423 8.37 6.64 -4.00
C VAL A 423 6.98 6.26 -3.46
N GLY A 424 6.04 7.21 -3.39
CA GLY A 424 4.70 6.97 -2.85
C GLY A 424 3.93 5.87 -3.60
N PRO A 425 3.56 6.06 -4.87
CA PRO A 425 2.77 5.07 -5.61
C PRO A 425 3.53 3.78 -5.88
N VAL A 426 4.82 3.88 -6.21
CA VAL A 426 5.63 2.72 -6.61
C VAL A 426 5.88 1.77 -5.44
N ALA A 427 5.88 2.27 -4.19
CA ALA A 427 6.01 1.42 -3.02
C ALA A 427 4.87 0.38 -2.91
N TYR A 428 3.62 0.79 -3.17
CA TYR A 428 2.48 -0.11 -3.17
C TYR A 428 2.58 -1.16 -4.29
N THR A 429 3.02 -0.74 -5.47
CA THR A 429 3.26 -1.65 -6.60
C THR A 429 4.35 -2.68 -6.29
N ILE A 430 5.51 -2.25 -5.77
CA ILE A 430 6.62 -3.14 -5.41
C ILE A 430 6.19 -4.19 -4.39
N VAL A 431 5.45 -3.80 -3.35
CA VAL A 431 4.99 -4.72 -2.30
C VAL A 431 4.03 -5.78 -2.88
N SER A 432 3.16 -5.38 -3.80
CA SER A 432 2.23 -6.29 -4.46
C SER A 432 2.88 -7.26 -5.47
N GLU A 433 3.98 -6.84 -6.10
CA GLU A 433 4.69 -7.61 -7.12
C GLU A 433 5.82 -8.49 -6.53
N THR A 434 6.40 -8.09 -5.39
CA THR A 434 7.52 -8.83 -4.75
C THR A 434 7.04 -9.89 -3.77
N SER A 435 5.81 -9.77 -3.27
CA SER A 435 5.24 -10.72 -2.31
C SER A 435 4.84 -12.03 -2.99
N ALA A 436 5.26 -13.16 -2.38
CA ALA A 436 4.84 -14.50 -2.78
C ALA A 436 3.33 -14.65 -2.63
N ILE A 437 2.65 -15.32 -3.57
CA ILE A 437 1.19 -15.46 -3.58
C ILE A 437 0.67 -16.06 -2.26
N ARG A 438 1.32 -17.14 -1.79
CA ARG A 438 1.00 -17.87 -0.56
C ARG A 438 0.95 -17.01 0.70
N VAL A 439 1.99 -16.20 0.93
CA VAL A 439 2.13 -15.37 2.14
C VAL A 439 1.78 -13.90 1.92
N ARG A 440 1.25 -13.54 0.73
CA ARG A 440 1.05 -12.15 0.30
C ARG A 440 0.30 -11.31 1.32
N ALA A 441 -0.90 -11.74 1.72
CA ALA A 441 -1.72 -10.98 2.66
C ALA A 441 -0.98 -10.72 3.98
N LYS A 442 -0.20 -11.70 4.46
CA LYS A 442 0.61 -11.58 5.68
C LYS A 442 1.82 -10.67 5.48
N THR A 443 2.53 -10.79 4.36
CA THR A 443 3.65 -9.91 4.02
C THR A 443 3.21 -8.46 3.86
N VAL A 444 2.06 -8.21 3.24
CA VAL A 444 1.45 -6.86 3.14
C VAL A 444 1.11 -6.33 4.53
N CYS A 445 0.51 -7.15 5.40
CA CYS A 445 0.23 -6.76 6.78
C CYS A 445 1.51 -6.43 7.55
N LEU A 446 2.55 -7.26 7.46
CA LEU A 446 3.84 -7.01 8.12
C LEU A 446 4.49 -5.73 7.62
N ALA A 447 4.47 -5.49 6.30
CA ALA A 447 5.07 -4.32 5.69
C ALA A 447 4.29 -3.02 6.00
N ARG A 448 2.95 -3.10 6.10
CA ARG A 448 2.12 -1.97 6.55
C ARG A 448 2.31 -1.71 8.06
N ASN A 449 2.46 -2.75 8.88
CA ASN A 449 2.78 -2.60 10.30
C ASN A 449 4.17 -1.98 10.52
N SER A 450 5.17 -2.36 9.74
CA SER A 450 6.49 -1.74 9.83
C SER A 450 6.45 -0.25 9.46
N TYR A 451 5.61 0.12 8.49
CA TYR A 451 5.31 1.53 8.23
C TYR A 451 4.65 2.20 9.43
N ALA A 452 3.55 1.65 9.96
CA ALA A 452 2.81 2.29 11.05
C ALA A 452 3.65 2.48 12.32
N LEU A 453 4.43 1.46 12.71
CA LEU A 453 5.35 1.52 13.85
C LEU A 453 6.43 2.56 13.64
N MET A 454 7.05 2.58 12.45
CA MET A 454 8.08 3.56 12.15
C MET A 454 7.50 4.97 12.03
N ASN A 455 6.24 5.10 11.57
CA ASN A 455 5.55 6.39 11.50
C ASN A 455 5.39 6.99 12.89
N ILE A 456 4.99 6.19 13.90
CA ILE A 456 4.91 6.67 15.30
C ILE A 456 6.25 7.25 15.77
N VAL A 457 7.36 6.56 15.47
CA VAL A 457 8.71 7.03 15.84
C VAL A 457 9.07 8.30 15.07
N CYS A 458 8.94 8.28 13.75
CA CYS A 458 9.28 9.37 12.84
C CYS A 458 8.45 10.64 13.12
N SER A 459 7.14 10.52 13.29
CA SER A 459 6.24 11.65 13.60
C SER A 459 6.49 12.21 15.00
N THR A 460 6.85 11.36 15.97
CA THR A 460 7.26 11.83 17.30
C THR A 460 8.55 12.65 17.20
N LEU A 461 9.59 12.11 16.55
CA LEU A 461 10.85 12.83 16.35
C LEU A 461 10.64 14.17 15.62
N GLU A 462 9.82 14.17 14.55
CA GLU A 462 9.50 15.38 13.80
C GLU A 462 8.81 16.45 14.66
N SER A 463 7.88 16.02 15.53
CA SER A 463 7.20 16.93 16.45
C SER A 463 8.18 17.61 17.41
N TYR A 464 9.16 16.88 17.96
CA TYR A 464 10.22 17.46 18.79
C TYR A 464 11.17 18.37 17.98
N PHE A 465 11.47 18.00 16.74
CA PHE A 465 12.30 18.80 15.85
C PHE A 465 11.69 20.14 15.47
N MET A 466 10.37 20.17 15.24
CA MET A 466 9.67 21.40 14.88
C MET A 466 9.32 22.23 16.12
N ASN A 467 8.99 21.65 17.27
CA ASN A 467 8.46 22.42 18.40
C ASN A 467 9.46 23.51 18.90
N PRO A 468 9.06 24.80 18.94
CA PRO A 468 9.95 25.90 19.35
C PRO A 468 10.45 25.83 20.80
N THR A 469 9.72 25.14 21.69
CA THR A 469 10.09 24.98 23.11
C THR A 469 10.99 23.78 23.39
N GLU A 470 11.26 22.94 22.39
CA GLU A 470 12.05 21.71 22.52
C GLU A 470 13.36 21.83 21.71
N TRP A 471 13.61 20.93 20.76
CA TRP A 471 14.85 20.91 19.98
C TRP A 471 14.92 22.01 18.92
N ASN A 472 13.77 22.53 18.46
CA ASN A 472 13.63 23.71 17.61
C ASN A 472 14.65 23.75 16.45
N LEU A 473 14.84 22.61 15.80
CA LEU A 473 15.78 22.45 14.70
C LEU A 473 15.23 23.09 13.41
N LYS A 474 13.93 23.41 13.35
CA LYS A 474 13.24 24.06 12.21
C LYS A 474 13.69 23.43 10.89
N GLY A 475 14.16 24.23 9.92
CA GLY A 475 14.59 23.71 8.62
C GLY A 475 15.84 22.82 8.65
N LYS A 476 16.61 22.81 9.75
CA LYS A 476 17.79 21.92 9.89
C LYS A 476 17.40 20.45 10.01
N THR A 477 16.15 20.16 10.34
CA THR A 477 15.58 18.81 10.38
C THR A 477 15.70 18.08 9.04
N ALA A 478 15.76 18.83 7.93
CA ALA A 478 16.01 18.26 6.61
C ALA A 478 17.35 17.50 6.51
N PHE A 479 18.38 17.83 7.32
CA PHE A 479 19.63 17.05 7.37
C PHE A 479 19.45 15.65 7.98
N PHE A 480 18.59 15.54 9.00
CA PHE A 480 18.29 14.25 9.61
C PHE A 480 17.58 13.34 8.59
N TRP A 481 16.55 13.89 7.92
CA TRP A 481 15.84 13.15 6.87
C TRP A 481 16.69 12.87 5.64
N PHE A 482 17.64 13.75 5.33
CA PHE A 482 18.64 13.47 4.30
C PHE A 482 19.45 12.22 4.63
N ALA A 483 19.94 12.09 5.87
CA ALA A 483 20.72 10.92 6.27
C ALA A 483 19.91 9.62 6.15
N THR A 484 18.65 9.62 6.61
CA THR A 484 17.77 8.44 6.51
C THR A 484 17.40 8.12 5.06
N SER A 485 17.15 9.15 4.24
CA SER A 485 16.85 9.01 2.82
C SER A 485 18.06 8.47 2.05
N PHE A 486 19.27 8.91 2.40
CA PHE A 486 20.52 8.42 1.81
C PHE A 486 20.76 6.94 2.13
N CYS A 487 20.59 6.53 3.39
CA CYS A 487 20.67 5.12 3.78
C CYS A 487 19.66 4.26 3.00
N THR A 488 18.43 4.76 2.83
CA THR A 488 17.39 4.06 2.07
C THR A 488 17.70 4.03 0.57
N PHE A 489 18.28 5.09 0.00
CA PHE A 489 18.75 5.12 -1.37
C PHE A 489 19.84 4.09 -1.62
N VAL A 490 20.84 4.01 -0.74
CA VAL A 490 21.89 2.98 -0.81
C VAL A 490 21.26 1.59 -0.73
N TRP A 491 20.37 1.34 0.24
CA TRP A 491 19.67 0.06 0.35
C TRP A 491 18.89 -0.28 -0.94
N ALA A 492 18.12 0.66 -1.48
CA ALA A 492 17.33 0.46 -2.69
C ALA A 492 18.23 0.14 -3.90
N TYR A 493 19.38 0.81 -4.01
CA TYR A 493 20.33 0.56 -5.08
C TYR A 493 20.93 -0.86 -5.05
N PHE A 494 21.19 -1.42 -3.86
CA PHE A 494 21.79 -2.77 -3.72
C PHE A 494 20.76 -3.90 -3.67
N ARG A 495 19.65 -3.75 -2.94
CA ARG A 495 18.73 -4.85 -2.61
C ARG A 495 17.41 -4.84 -3.37
N LEU A 496 16.98 -3.72 -3.97
CA LEU A 496 15.69 -3.65 -4.66
C LEU A 496 15.76 -4.34 -6.04
N PRO A 497 14.97 -5.41 -6.29
CA PRO A 497 14.90 -6.07 -7.58
C PRO A 497 14.04 -5.29 -8.58
N GLU A 498 14.19 -5.59 -9.88
CA GLU A 498 13.28 -5.12 -10.91
C GLU A 498 12.22 -6.19 -11.18
N ALA A 499 10.95 -5.83 -11.02
CA ALA A 499 9.80 -6.73 -11.19
C ALA A 499 9.03 -6.49 -12.51
N LYS A 500 9.41 -5.47 -13.30
CA LYS A 500 8.77 -5.16 -14.57
C LYS A 500 8.81 -6.36 -15.53
N ASP A 501 7.67 -6.67 -16.13
CA ASP A 501 7.46 -7.70 -17.16
C ASP A 501 7.83 -9.12 -16.71
N ARG A 502 7.71 -9.41 -15.41
CA ARG A 502 7.96 -10.74 -14.82
C ARG A 502 6.69 -11.35 -14.26
N THR A 503 6.50 -12.65 -14.47
CA THR A 503 5.41 -13.41 -13.83
C THR A 503 5.76 -13.72 -12.37
N TYR A 504 4.76 -14.07 -11.56
CA TYR A 504 5.03 -14.50 -10.18
C TYR A 504 5.86 -15.77 -10.13
N GLU A 505 5.67 -16.71 -11.05
CA GLU A 505 6.47 -17.93 -11.16
C GLU A 505 7.93 -17.61 -11.50
N GLU A 506 8.18 -16.71 -12.46
CA GLU A 506 9.53 -16.25 -12.76
C GLU A 506 10.16 -15.56 -11.55
N MET A 507 9.39 -14.75 -10.82
CA MET A 507 9.83 -14.11 -9.59
C MET A 507 10.16 -15.15 -8.52
N ASP A 508 9.32 -16.16 -8.32
CA ASP A 508 9.54 -17.27 -7.38
C ASP A 508 10.83 -18.01 -7.71
N LEU A 509 11.08 -18.31 -8.98
CA LEU A 509 12.33 -18.91 -9.45
C LEU A 509 13.55 -18.01 -9.24
N LEU A 510 13.45 -16.70 -9.49
CA LEU A 510 14.56 -15.74 -9.25
C LEU A 510 14.97 -15.67 -7.79
N PHE A 511 13.98 -15.63 -6.90
CA PHE A 511 14.22 -15.56 -5.46
C PHE A 511 14.74 -16.90 -4.92
N THR A 512 14.26 -18.03 -5.44
CA THR A 512 14.71 -19.37 -5.06
C THR A 512 16.14 -19.66 -5.53
N LYS A 513 16.50 -19.21 -6.73
CA LYS A 513 17.87 -19.27 -7.25
C LYS A 513 18.84 -18.27 -6.59
N GLY A 514 18.37 -17.44 -5.66
CA GLY A 514 19.22 -16.52 -4.90
C GLY A 514 19.86 -15.42 -5.74
N VAL A 515 19.30 -15.09 -6.91
CA VAL A 515 19.91 -14.15 -7.87
C VAL A 515 20.11 -12.78 -7.21
N SER A 516 21.24 -12.12 -7.50
CA SER A 516 21.48 -10.75 -7.01
C SER A 516 20.41 -9.82 -7.56
N ALA A 517 19.86 -8.93 -6.72
CA ALA A 517 18.80 -7.99 -7.12
C ALA A 517 19.16 -7.17 -8.37
N ARG A 518 20.45 -6.96 -8.64
CA ARG A 518 21.01 -6.26 -9.81
C ARG A 518 20.89 -7.02 -11.13
N GLN A 519 20.81 -8.34 -11.08
CA GLN A 519 20.79 -9.20 -12.26
C GLN A 519 19.37 -9.62 -12.67
N PHE A 520 18.35 -9.31 -11.87
CA PHE A 520 16.94 -9.65 -12.15
C PHE A 520 16.48 -9.20 -13.55
N ALA A 521 16.87 -7.99 -13.97
CA ALA A 521 16.50 -7.45 -15.28
C ALA A 521 17.19 -8.16 -16.45
N LYS A 522 18.38 -8.75 -16.25
CA LYS A 522 19.20 -9.37 -17.32
C LYS A 522 19.10 -10.90 -17.36
N TYR A 523 18.61 -11.50 -16.28
CA TYR A 523 18.53 -12.95 -16.15
C TYR A 523 17.32 -13.47 -16.93
N LYS A 524 17.55 -14.17 -18.04
CA LYS A 524 16.49 -14.85 -18.79
C LYS A 524 16.15 -16.14 -18.05
N ILE A 525 14.90 -16.27 -17.60
CA ILE A 525 14.37 -17.52 -17.08
C ILE A 525 13.42 -18.05 -18.12
N ASP A 526 13.56 -19.33 -18.39
CA ASP A 526 12.58 -20.09 -19.13
C ASP A 526 11.81 -20.87 -18.06
N ALA A 527 10.69 -20.29 -17.58
CA ALA A 527 9.92 -20.84 -16.45
C ALA A 527 9.41 -22.26 -16.75
N TYR A 528 9.31 -22.59 -18.03
CA TYR A 528 8.87 -23.88 -18.53
C TYR A 528 10.00 -24.80 -18.99
N ALA A 529 11.28 -24.42 -18.89
CA ALA A 529 12.36 -25.33 -19.23
C ALA A 529 12.48 -26.51 -18.26
N SER A 530 12.00 -26.39 -17.01
CA SER A 530 11.91 -27.55 -16.12
C SER A 530 10.78 -28.51 -16.53
N ALA A 531 9.68 -27.99 -17.08
CA ALA A 531 8.61 -28.82 -17.65
C ALA A 531 9.00 -29.43 -19.01
N ALA A 532 9.79 -28.72 -19.82
CA ALA A 532 10.31 -29.21 -21.11
C ALA A 532 11.45 -30.24 -20.95
N LEU A 533 12.01 -30.38 -19.74
CA LEU A 533 12.91 -31.48 -19.42
C LEU A 533 12.15 -32.80 -19.22
N ASP A 534 10.84 -32.76 -18.89
CA ASP A 534 10.01 -33.97 -18.83
C ASP A 534 9.44 -34.33 -20.22
N SER A 535 9.16 -33.37 -21.10
CA SER A 535 8.70 -33.68 -22.47
C SER A 535 9.79 -34.32 -23.34
N LYS A 536 11.08 -34.03 -23.10
CA LYS A 536 12.17 -34.79 -23.72
C LYS A 536 12.28 -36.22 -23.19
N THR A 537 11.83 -36.46 -21.96
CA THR A 537 11.83 -37.80 -21.36
C THR A 537 10.66 -38.64 -21.89
N GLU A 538 9.48 -38.04 -22.15
CA GLU A 538 8.36 -38.72 -22.85
C GLU A 538 8.70 -39.05 -24.31
N ILE A 539 9.33 -38.15 -25.05
CA ILE A 539 9.74 -38.41 -26.44
C ILE A 539 10.80 -39.52 -26.51
N LEU A 540 11.70 -39.62 -25.51
CA LEU A 540 12.68 -40.71 -25.42
C LEU A 540 12.08 -42.05 -24.93
N TYR A 541 10.93 -42.02 -24.24
CA TYR A 541 10.17 -43.23 -23.89
C TYR A 541 9.36 -43.74 -25.09
N GLU A 542 8.73 -42.88 -25.89
CA GLU A 542 8.03 -43.28 -27.11
C GLU A 542 8.97 -43.83 -28.19
N GLU A 543 10.17 -43.25 -28.40
CA GLU A 543 11.15 -43.79 -29.36
C GLU A 543 11.67 -45.18 -28.95
N LYS A 544 11.80 -45.47 -27.64
CA LYS A 544 12.22 -46.79 -27.15
C LYS A 544 11.12 -47.85 -27.20
N VAL A 545 9.85 -47.46 -27.04
CA VAL A 545 8.72 -48.39 -27.13
C VAL A 545 8.38 -48.72 -28.59
N VAL A 546 8.53 -47.76 -29.51
CA VAL A 546 8.35 -48.02 -30.96
C VAL A 546 9.53 -48.81 -31.56
N GLY A 547 10.75 -48.64 -31.03
CA GLY A 547 11.92 -49.43 -31.43
C GLY A 547 11.96 -50.87 -30.91
N ALA A 548 11.17 -51.23 -29.90
CA ALA A 548 11.08 -52.58 -29.35
C ALA A 548 9.94 -53.42 -29.97
N THR A 549 9.18 -52.85 -30.91
CA THR A 549 8.04 -53.50 -31.59
C THR A 549 8.24 -53.59 -33.10
N LYS A 550 9.49 -53.80 -33.56
CA LYS A 550 9.84 -54.20 -34.93
C LYS A 550 10.78 -55.38 -34.94
#